data_AF-A0A959IA90-F1
#
_entry.id   AF-A0A959IA90-F1
#
_cell.length_a   1.000
_cell.length_b   1.000
_cell.length_c   1.000
_cell.angle_alpha   90.00
_cell.angle_beta   90.00
_cell.angle_gamma   90.00
#
_symmetry.space_group_name_H-M   'P 1'
#
loop_
_entity.id
_entity.type
_entity.pdbx_description
1 polymer ?
#
loop_
_entity_poly.entity_id
_entity_poly.type
_entity_poly.pdbx_seq_one_letter_code
_entity_poly.pdbx_strand_id
1 'polypeptide(L)' 'MERPYRCTAEYQIRTYEIDSRKQATVTALVKLMHETAMQNVIDMKLSVWDLEPRQISWVLMKKYVNIDR' A
#
# COMPACT_ATOMS: atom_id res chain seq x y z
N MET A 1 -14.79 -5.91 21.56
CA MET A 1 -14.85 -4.90 20.48
C MET A 1 -13.52 -4.93 19.77
N GLU A 2 -13.42 -5.67 18.66
CA GLU A 2 -12.21 -5.67 17.83
C GLU A 2 -12.18 -4.39 16.99
N ARG A 3 -11.09 -3.62 17.10
CA ARG A 3 -10.90 -2.42 16.28
C ARG A 3 -10.59 -2.89 14.85
N PRO A 4 -11.22 -2.35 13.79
CA PRO A 4 -10.75 -2.61 12.45
C PRO A 4 -9.33 -2.06 12.34
N TYR A 5 -8.36 -2.90 11.94
CA TYR A 5 -6.95 -2.53 11.78
C TYR A 5 -6.83 -1.48 10.65
N ARG A 6 -6.97 -0.20 11.01
CA ARG A 6 -6.84 0.93 10.09
C ARG A 6 -5.39 1.40 10.11
N CYS A 7 -4.68 1.16 9.01
CA CYS A 7 -3.35 1.73 8.80
C CYS A 7 -3.48 3.08 8.10
N THR A 8 -2.83 4.10 8.65
CA THR A 8 -2.78 5.45 8.08
C THR A 8 -1.33 5.90 7.99
N ALA A 9 -0.96 6.52 6.88
CA ALA A 9 0.35 7.10 6.68
C ALA A 9 0.23 8.39 5.86
N GLU A 10 1.12 9.33 6.14
CA GLU A 10 1.23 10.60 5.41
C GLU A 10 2.39 10.50 4.41
N TYR A 11 2.14 10.97 3.19
CA TYR A 11 3.12 10.94 2.11
C TYR A 11 3.16 12.30 1.41
N GLN A 12 4.37 12.74 1.10
CA GLN A 12 4.58 13.91 0.26
C GLN A 12 4.75 13.46 -1.20
N ILE A 13 3.86 13.92 -2.08
CA ILE A 13 3.96 13.66 -3.52
C ILE A 13 5.13 14.44 -4.11
N ARG A 14 6.01 13.75 -4.83
CA ARG A 14 7.23 14.31 -5.43
C ARG A 14 7.00 14.73 -6.88
N THR A 15 7.89 15.60 -7.39
CA THR A 15 7.77 16.15 -8.76
C THR A 15 7.78 15.09 -9.86
N TYR A 16 8.43 13.94 -9.65
CA TYR A 16 8.44 12.85 -10.64
C TYR A 16 7.21 11.93 -10.54
N GLU A 17 6.37 12.12 -9.53
CA GLU A 17 5.15 11.32 -9.28
C GLU A 17 3.91 12.00 -9.86
N ILE A 18 4.07 13.22 -10.39
CA ILE A 18 3.02 14.00 -11.03
C ILE A 18 3.09 13.93 -12.55
N ASP A 19 1.92 13.96 -13.19
CA ASP A 19 1.77 14.00 -14.65
C ASP A 19 1.84 15.43 -15.22
N SER A 20 1.72 15.56 -16.54
CA SER A 20 1.70 16.85 -17.24
C SER A 20 0.51 17.75 -16.88
N ARG A 21 -0.51 17.21 -16.19
CA ARG A 21 -1.68 17.93 -15.66
C ARG A 21 -1.50 18.33 -14.20
N LYS A 22 -0.30 18.15 -13.63
CA LYS A 22 0.06 18.44 -12.24
C LYS A 22 -0.70 17.58 -11.22
N GLN A 23 -0.93 16.33 -11.56
CA GLN A 23 -1.66 15.41 -10.69
C GLN A 23 -0.86 14.16 -10.41
N ALA A 24 -1.05 13.59 -9.22
CA ALA A 24 -0.44 12.32 -8.88
C ALA A 24 -0.84 11.25 -9.91
N THR A 25 0.17 10.60 -10.47
CA THR A 25 -0.03 9.47 -11.38
C THR A 25 -0.68 8.31 -10.64
N VAL A 26 -1.51 7.54 -11.36
CA VAL A 26 -2.17 6.34 -10.79
C VAL A 26 -1.13 5.36 -10.25
N THR A 27 0.00 5.20 -10.94
CA THR A 27 1.11 4.35 -10.52
C THR A 27 1.72 4.81 -9.20
N ALA A 28 1.94 6.11 -9.01
CA ALA A 28 2.43 6.65 -7.74
C ALA A 28 1.44 6.37 -6.60
N LEU A 29 0.14 6.62 -6.81
CA LEU A 29 -0.91 6.34 -5.81
C LEU A 29 -0.96 4.85 -5.44
N VAL A 30 -0.93 3.97 -6.43
CA VAL A 30 -0.91 2.50 -6.24
C VAL A 30 0.32 2.05 -5.45
N LYS A 31 1.47 2.68 -5.69
CA LYS A 31 2.71 2.41 -4.97
C LYS A 31 2.59 2.80 -3.49
N LEU A 32 2.11 4.00 -3.20
CA LEU A 32 1.88 4.46 -1.82
C LEU A 32 0.91 3.54 -1.07
N MET A 33 -0.17 3.11 -1.72
CA MET A 33 -1.08 2.10 -1.15
C MET A 33 -0.38 0.79 -0.79
N HIS A 34 0.57 0.32 -1.62
CA HIS A 34 1.35 -0.87 -1.29
C HIS A 34 2.33 -0.62 -0.14
N GLU A 35 2.98 0.54 -0.10
CA GLU A 35 3.89 0.91 1.00
C GLU A 35 3.14 0.92 2.35
N THR A 36 1.95 1.53 2.41
CA THR A 36 1.12 1.52 3.62
C THR A 36 0.64 0.11 3.98
N ALA A 37 0.22 -0.69 2.99
CA ALA A 37 -0.20 -2.07 3.23
C ALA A 37 0.95 -2.94 3.77
N MET A 38 2.16 -2.75 3.23
CA MET A 38 3.37 -3.43 3.70
C MET A 38 3.70 -3.05 5.15
N GLN A 39 3.63 -1.76 5.49
CA GLN A 39 3.84 -1.33 6.87
C GLN A 39 2.83 -1.97 7.83
N ASN A 40 1.55 -2.00 7.44
CA ASN A 40 0.51 -2.63 8.25
C ASN A 40 0.80 -4.12 8.52
N VAL A 41 1.19 -4.89 7.50
CA VAL A 41 1.46 -6.32 7.70
C VAL A 41 2.74 -6.57 8.49
N ILE A 42 3.73 -5.68 8.42
CA ILE A 42 4.91 -5.72 9.31
C ILE A 42 4.47 -5.52 10.76
N ASP A 43 3.64 -4.50 11.03
CA ASP A 43 3.16 -4.22 12.39
C ASP A 43 2.33 -5.39 12.96
N MET A 44 1.61 -6.12 12.09
CA MET A 44 0.84 -7.31 12.44
C MET A 44 1.67 -8.61 12.51
N LYS A 45 2.98 -8.57 12.21
CA LYS A 45 3.86 -9.76 12.08
C LYS A 45 3.36 -10.78 11.06
N LEU A 46 2.83 -10.28 9.95
CA LEU A 46 2.36 -11.03 8.79
C LEU A 46 3.10 -10.61 7.51
N SER A 47 4.28 -10.01 7.63
CA SER A 47 5.09 -9.67 6.47
C SER A 47 5.61 -10.93 5.77
N VAL A 48 6.11 -10.78 4.54
CA VAL A 48 6.72 -11.90 3.80
C VAL A 48 7.83 -12.58 4.62
N TRP A 49 8.61 -11.79 5.37
CA TRP A 49 9.68 -12.30 6.23
C TRP A 49 9.15 -13.10 7.42
N ASP A 50 8.02 -12.69 7.99
CA ASP A 50 7.38 -13.41 9.10
C ASP A 50 6.78 -14.76 8.64
N LEU A 51 6.39 -14.83 7.37
CA LEU A 51 5.72 -15.99 6.76
C LEU A 51 6.67 -16.95 6.04
N GLU A 52 7.87 -16.49 5.69
CA GLU A 52 8.90 -17.29 5.02
C GLU A 52 9.20 -18.62 5.74
N PRO A 53 9.38 -18.68 7.09
CA PRO A 53 9.63 -19.94 7.79
C PRO A 53 8.50 -20.97 7.63
N ARG A 54 7.30 -20.51 7.28
CA ARG A 54 6.11 -21.34 7.04
C ARG A 54 5.91 -21.66 5.56
N GLN A 55 6.82 -21.22 4.69
CA GLN A 55 6.73 -21.35 3.23
C GLN A 55 5.46 -20.70 2.63
N ILE A 56 4.99 -19.60 3.24
CA ILE A 56 3.82 -18.86 2.80
C ILE A 56 4.26 -17.49 2.28
N SER A 57 3.62 -17.00 1.21
CA SER A 57 3.85 -15.66 0.67
C SER A 57 2.55 -15.00 0.22
N TRP A 58 2.57 -13.67 0.15
CA TRP A 58 1.45 -12.87 -0.33
C TRP A 58 1.49 -12.72 -1.85
N VAL A 59 0.35 -13.00 -2.49
CA VAL A 59 0.15 -12.69 -3.91
C VAL A 59 -1.09 -11.81 -4.04
N LEU A 60 -0.91 -10.62 -4.61
CA LEU A 60 -2.03 -9.73 -4.91
C LEU A 60 -2.77 -10.27 -6.14
N MET A 61 -3.91 -10.92 -5.92
CA MET A 61 -4.70 -11.51 -7.01
C MET A 61 -5.49 -10.46 -7.81
N LYS A 62 -5.98 -9.42 -7.14
CA LYS A 62 -6.89 -8.44 -7.74
C LYS A 62 -6.82 -7.11 -7.00
N LYS A 63 -6.79 -6.00 -7.75
CA LYS A 63 -6.86 -4.65 -7.20
C LYS A 63 -7.78 -3.81 -8.07
N TYR A 64 -8.86 -3.32 -7.48
CA TYR A 64 -9.71 -2.30 -8.07
C TYR A 64 -9.42 -0.97 -7.39
N VAL A 65 -9.21 0.07 -8.19
CA VAL A 65 -8.96 1.42 -7.70
C VAL A 65 -9.93 2.34 -8.41
N ASN A 66 -10.76 3.03 -7.65
CA ASN A 66 -11.51 4.18 -8.14
C ASN A 66 -10.82 5.45 -7.64
N ILE A 67 -10.61 6.41 -8.54
CA ILE A 67 -9.96 7.68 -8.22
C ILE A 67 -10.96 8.77 -8.59
N ASP A 68 -11.67 9.24 -7.58
CA ASP A 68 -12.55 10.39 -7.70
C ASP A 68 -11.76 11.67 -7.40
N ARG A 69 -12.08 12.75 -8.11
CA ARG A 69 -11.50 14.08 -7.87
C ARG A 69 -12.47 14.96 -7.11
#